data_AF-A0A0Q8CTI2-F1
#
_entry.id   AF-A0A0Q8CTI2-F1
#
_cell.length_a   1.000
_cell.length_b   1.000
_cell.length_c   1.000
_cell.angle_alpha   90.00
_cell.angle_beta   90.00
_cell.angle_gamma   90.00
#
_symmetry.space_group_name_H-M   'P 1'
#
loop_
_entity.id
_entity.type
_entity.pdbx_description
1 polymer ?
#
loop_
_entity_poly.entity_id
_entity_poly.type
_entity_poly.pdbx_seq_one_letter_code
_entity_poly.pdbx_strand_id
1 'polypeptide(L)'
;MTGAVVDAGDYTLSESGGPADYTAGDWVCEGADVVDGVVSVEAGDAVTCTIVNTFAPPPSDAELTLVKVVEGGDAEPGDWELSAAGPTPITGASGTDAVTGATEGGDAEPGDWELSAAGPTPITGASGTDAVTGAVVDAGDYTLSESGGPADYTAGDWVCEGADVVDGVVSVEAGDAVTCTIVNTFELADPKLTLVKVVSGGSASPTDWVLSAAGPTPITGATGSTAVTAAEVLPGDYVLSESDGPDGYTAGDWTCVGGTVADDTVTVDWGDDVVCSITNTAVSTGGGGDGGGGTGGGGTGGGGTDTSGGGAPTTLPSTGVDPGGPVAIALLLALAGVALLGAGRAGRDRRA
;
A
#
# COMPACT_ATOMS: atom_id res chain seq x y z
N MET A 1 -33.51 -54.55 18.65
CA MET A 1 -33.85 -55.97 18.40
C MET A 1 -35.31 -56.06 17.98
N THR A 2 -35.69 -56.99 17.10
CA THR A 2 -37.12 -57.32 16.90
C THR A 2 -37.59 -58.21 18.06
N GLY A 3 -38.81 -57.98 18.56
CA GLY A 3 -39.30 -58.55 19.82
C GLY A 3 -39.16 -60.07 19.95
N ALA A 4 -38.82 -60.53 21.15
CA ALA A 4 -38.75 -61.93 21.54
C ALA A 4 -39.79 -62.21 22.63
N VAL A 5 -40.43 -63.39 22.58
CA VAL A 5 -41.28 -63.86 23.68
C VAL A 5 -40.36 -64.41 24.76
N VAL A 6 -40.51 -63.90 25.98
CA VAL A 6 -39.74 -64.29 27.16
C VAL A 6 -40.70 -64.72 28.29
N ASP A 7 -40.19 -65.46 29.27
CA ASP A 7 -40.99 -65.83 30.44
C ASP A 7 -41.23 -64.61 31.34
N ALA A 8 -42.29 -64.64 32.15
CA ALA A 8 -42.50 -63.60 33.16
C ALA A 8 -41.38 -63.64 34.22
N GLY A 9 -40.91 -62.46 34.64
CA GLY A 9 -39.84 -62.33 35.62
C GLY A 9 -39.07 -61.01 35.51
N ASP A 10 -38.03 -60.90 36.33
CA ASP A 10 -37.15 -59.74 36.38
C ASP A 10 -35.97 -59.91 35.42
N TYR A 11 -35.73 -58.89 34.60
CA TYR A 11 -34.66 -58.84 33.62
C TYR A 11 -33.71 -57.69 33.95
N THR A 12 -32.43 -57.99 34.14
CA THR A 12 -31.39 -56.97 34.27
C THR A 12 -31.01 -56.45 32.89
N LEU A 13 -31.16 -55.15 32.68
CA LEU A 13 -30.77 -54.46 31.46
C LEU A 13 -29.30 -54.07 31.55
N SER A 14 -28.54 -54.37 30.51
CA SER A 14 -27.14 -53.95 30.41
C SER A 14 -26.80 -53.62 28.96
N GLU A 15 -25.96 -52.61 28.79
CA GLU A 15 -25.30 -52.31 27.53
C GLU A 15 -23.81 -52.61 27.70
N SER A 16 -23.19 -53.24 26.70
CA SER A 16 -21.76 -53.55 26.72
C SER A 16 -21.16 -53.38 25.33
N GLY A 17 -19.91 -52.90 25.28
CA GLY A 17 -19.28 -52.46 24.04
C GLY A 17 -19.71 -51.04 23.63
N GLY A 18 -19.38 -50.64 22.40
CA GLY A 18 -19.68 -49.32 21.84
C GLY A 18 -18.46 -48.65 21.20
N PRO A 19 -18.66 -47.66 20.31
CA PRO A 19 -17.57 -46.78 19.87
C PRO A 19 -16.98 -46.01 21.05
N ALA A 20 -15.73 -45.56 20.93
CA ALA A 20 -15.16 -44.62 21.88
C ALA A 20 -16.02 -43.35 22.00
N ASP A 21 -15.94 -42.68 23.13
CA ASP A 21 -16.52 -41.33 23.34
C ASP A 21 -18.05 -41.27 23.37
N TYR A 22 -18.71 -42.38 23.70
CA TYR A 22 -20.15 -42.42 24.01
C TYR A 22 -20.36 -42.76 25.49
N THR A 23 -21.26 -42.03 26.15
CA THR A 23 -21.73 -42.32 27.51
C THR A 23 -23.16 -42.84 27.45
N ALA A 24 -23.38 -44.02 28.04
CA ALA A 24 -24.70 -44.63 28.13
C ALA A 24 -25.61 -43.88 29.11
N GLY A 25 -26.82 -43.57 28.67
CA GLY A 25 -27.87 -43.00 29.50
C GLY A 25 -28.66 -44.05 30.28
N ASP A 26 -29.74 -43.62 30.93
CA ASP A 26 -30.63 -44.52 31.66
C ASP A 26 -31.54 -45.32 30.70
N TRP A 27 -31.89 -46.54 31.11
CA TRP A 27 -32.90 -47.34 30.40
C TRP A 27 -34.30 -46.80 30.65
N VAL A 28 -35.06 -46.62 29.58
CA VAL A 28 -36.46 -46.23 29.61
C VAL A 28 -37.29 -47.34 28.97
N CYS A 29 -38.19 -47.96 29.74
CA CYS A 29 -39.07 -49.01 29.23
C CYS A 29 -40.52 -48.52 29.14
N GLU A 30 -41.14 -48.75 27.99
CA GLU A 30 -42.58 -48.61 27.81
C GLU A 30 -43.26 -49.92 28.20
N GLY A 31 -44.27 -49.86 29.05
CA GLY A 31 -45.05 -51.03 29.49
C GLY A 31 -44.57 -51.69 30.80
N ALA A 32 -43.44 -51.24 31.36
CA ALA A 32 -42.96 -51.64 32.69
C ALA A 32 -42.01 -50.58 33.27
N ASP A 33 -41.94 -50.47 34.59
CA ASP A 33 -41.00 -49.59 35.27
C ASP A 33 -39.60 -50.22 35.36
N VAL A 34 -38.57 -49.38 35.33
CA VAL A 34 -37.17 -49.79 35.56
C VAL A 34 -36.73 -49.28 36.91
N VAL A 35 -36.26 -50.18 37.77
CA VAL A 35 -35.68 -49.84 39.08
C VAL A 35 -34.28 -50.43 39.15
N ASP A 36 -33.28 -49.58 39.40
CA ASP A 36 -31.87 -49.96 39.50
C ASP A 36 -31.37 -50.84 38.32
N GLY A 37 -31.84 -50.53 37.10
CA GLY A 37 -31.47 -51.26 35.88
C GLY A 37 -32.19 -52.60 35.69
N VAL A 38 -33.20 -52.91 36.50
CA VAL A 38 -34.02 -54.11 36.39
C VAL A 38 -35.43 -53.75 35.94
N VAL A 39 -35.94 -54.47 34.94
CA VAL A 39 -37.33 -54.37 34.46
C VAL A 39 -38.08 -55.65 34.82
N SER A 40 -39.26 -55.51 35.43
CA SER A 40 -40.15 -56.63 35.74
C SER A 40 -41.18 -56.81 34.64
N VAL A 41 -41.27 -58.02 34.07
CA VAL A 41 -42.20 -58.36 32.98
C VAL A 41 -43.21 -59.39 33.48
N GLU A 42 -44.51 -59.09 33.39
CA GLU A 42 -45.59 -60.02 33.74
C GLU A 42 -46.10 -60.80 32.52
N ALA A 43 -46.84 -61.89 32.78
CA ALA A 43 -47.38 -62.73 31.73
C ALA A 43 -48.43 -61.98 30.90
N GLY A 44 -48.10 -61.68 29.65
CA GLY A 44 -48.97 -60.95 28.72
C GLY A 44 -48.52 -59.51 28.43
N ASP A 45 -47.47 -59.02 29.10
CA ASP A 45 -46.94 -57.69 28.86
C ASP A 45 -46.22 -57.57 27.51
N ALA A 46 -46.31 -56.38 26.93
CA ALA A 46 -45.51 -55.97 25.78
C ALA A 46 -44.60 -54.82 26.22
N VAL A 47 -43.38 -55.17 26.62
CA VAL A 47 -42.39 -54.20 27.13
C VAL A 47 -41.37 -53.86 26.05
N THR A 48 -41.13 -52.56 25.83
CA THR A 48 -40.08 -52.07 24.92
C THR A 48 -39.13 -51.16 25.69
N CYS A 49 -37.87 -51.57 25.82
CA CYS A 49 -36.84 -50.80 26.51
C CYS A 49 -35.90 -50.10 25.52
N THR A 50 -35.63 -48.83 25.76
CA THR A 50 -34.74 -47.97 24.97
C THR A 50 -33.66 -47.40 25.88
N ILE A 51 -32.44 -47.29 25.35
CA ILE A 51 -31.33 -46.55 25.95
C ILE A 51 -30.81 -45.55 24.94
N VAL A 52 -30.42 -44.36 25.40
CA VAL A 52 -29.80 -43.32 24.57
C VAL A 52 -28.33 -43.21 24.97
N ASN A 53 -27.45 -43.37 23.98
CA ASN A 53 -26.03 -43.08 24.13
C ASN A 53 -25.75 -41.65 23.68
N THR A 54 -25.14 -40.84 24.55
CA THR A 54 -24.75 -39.47 24.24
C THR A 54 -23.28 -39.44 23.85
N PHE A 55 -22.96 -38.89 22.68
CA PHE A 55 -21.58 -38.66 22.26
C PHE A 55 -20.97 -37.51 23.08
N ALA A 56 -19.84 -37.78 23.72
CA ALA A 56 -19.03 -36.83 24.47
C ALA A 56 -17.59 -36.94 23.95
N PRO A 57 -17.19 -36.12 22.96
CA PRO A 57 -15.84 -36.19 22.40
C PRO A 57 -14.78 -35.97 23.49
N PRO A 58 -13.60 -36.60 23.39
CA PRO A 58 -12.54 -36.37 24.36
C PRO A 58 -12.15 -34.88 24.30
N PRO A 59 -11.71 -34.26 25.41
CA PRO A 59 -11.10 -32.93 25.34
C PRO A 59 -9.90 -33.07 24.41
N SER A 60 -10.03 -32.57 23.18
CA SER A 60 -8.91 -32.49 22.27
C SER A 60 -7.97 -31.46 22.87
N ASP A 61 -6.82 -31.90 23.38
CA ASP A 61 -5.70 -31.00 23.59
C ASP A 61 -5.47 -30.30 22.23
N ALA A 62 -5.70 -28.99 22.21
CA ALA A 62 -5.47 -28.19 21.03
C ALA A 62 -3.96 -28.12 20.78
N GLU A 63 -3.53 -28.48 19.57
CA GLU A 63 -2.14 -28.29 19.13
C GLU A 63 -2.03 -26.90 18.49
N LEU A 64 -1.23 -26.02 19.11
CA LEU A 64 -0.97 -24.69 18.60
C LEU A 64 0.38 -24.69 17.86
N THR A 65 0.34 -24.51 16.53
CA THR A 65 1.54 -24.30 15.71
C THR A 65 1.62 -22.83 15.32
N LEU A 66 2.69 -22.15 15.73
CA LEU A 66 2.98 -20.78 15.33
C LEU A 66 3.87 -20.81 14.08
N VAL A 67 3.37 -20.31 12.95
CA VAL A 67 4.14 -20.17 11.71
C VAL A 67 4.36 -18.69 11.45
N LYS A 68 5.63 -18.27 11.34
CA LYS A 68 5.99 -16.94 10.87
C LYS A 68 6.21 -16.99 9.36
N VAL A 69 5.43 -16.21 8.63
CA VAL A 69 5.71 -15.89 7.23
C VAL A 69 6.29 -14.48 7.19
N VAL A 70 7.37 -14.31 6.43
CA VAL A 70 8.02 -13.02 6.14
C VAL A 70 7.99 -12.84 4.64
N GLU A 71 7.34 -11.78 4.16
CA GLU A 71 7.35 -11.40 2.75
C GLU A 71 7.99 -10.01 2.63
N GLY A 72 9.18 -9.96 2.02
CA GLY A 72 9.99 -8.73 1.88
C GLY A 72 11.00 -8.47 3.02
N GLY A 73 12.05 -7.67 2.73
CA GLY A 73 13.10 -7.27 3.69
C GLY A 73 14.28 -8.26 3.87
N ASP A 74 15.26 -7.87 4.70
CA ASP A 74 16.48 -8.65 5.00
C ASP A 74 16.37 -9.57 6.24
N ALA A 75 15.21 -9.58 6.90
CA ALA A 75 15.05 -10.26 8.19
C ALA A 75 14.79 -11.77 8.04
N GLU A 76 15.51 -12.59 8.80
CA GLU A 76 15.43 -14.05 8.77
C GLU A 76 14.33 -14.54 9.73
N PRO A 77 13.61 -15.64 9.45
CA PRO A 77 12.58 -16.18 10.38
C PRO A 77 13.05 -16.40 11.83
N GLY A 78 14.36 -16.56 12.04
CA GLY A 78 15.00 -16.66 13.35
C GLY A 78 15.11 -15.34 14.14
N ASP A 79 14.80 -14.19 13.53
CA ASP A 79 14.91 -12.86 14.14
C ASP A 79 13.77 -12.54 15.12
N TRP A 80 12.73 -13.40 15.16
CA TRP A 80 11.56 -13.20 16.02
C TRP A 80 11.37 -14.34 17.02
N GLU A 81 11.04 -13.96 18.25
CA GLU A 81 10.56 -14.85 19.30
C GLU A 81 9.03 -14.93 19.23
N LEU A 82 8.48 -16.10 18.89
CA LEU A 82 7.04 -16.31 18.88
C LEU A 82 6.59 -16.74 20.28
N SER A 83 5.56 -16.07 20.81
CA SER A 83 4.94 -16.42 22.08
C SER A 83 3.43 -16.51 21.94
N ALA A 84 2.83 -17.48 22.60
CA ALA A 84 1.39 -17.58 22.76
C ALA A 84 1.05 -17.66 24.25
N ALA A 85 0.28 -16.69 24.72
CA ALA A 85 -0.17 -16.61 26.10
C ALA A 85 -1.53 -17.31 26.24
N GLY A 86 -1.61 -18.24 27.19
CA GLY A 86 -2.81 -19.01 27.50
C GLY A 86 -2.64 -19.74 28.83
N PRO A 87 -3.56 -20.67 29.19
CA PRO A 87 -3.45 -21.45 30.42
C PRO A 87 -2.16 -22.29 30.48
N THR A 88 -1.53 -22.59 29.33
CA THR A 88 -0.16 -23.12 29.23
C THR A 88 0.63 -22.29 28.21
N PRO A 89 1.47 -21.33 28.65
CA PRO A 89 2.25 -20.48 27.75
C PRO A 89 3.30 -21.27 26.96
N ILE A 90 3.50 -20.92 25.68
CA ILE A 90 4.59 -21.45 24.84
C ILE A 90 5.44 -20.31 24.25
N THR A 91 6.76 -20.53 24.11
CA THR A 91 7.73 -19.57 23.56
C THR A 91 8.83 -20.31 22.78
N GLY A 92 9.18 -19.86 21.56
CA GLY A 92 10.24 -20.47 20.73
C GLY A 92 10.56 -19.71 19.43
N ALA A 93 11.68 -20.06 18.79
CA ALA A 93 12.11 -19.50 17.49
C ALA A 93 11.36 -20.13 16.31
N SER A 94 11.11 -19.38 15.24
CA SER A 94 10.30 -19.81 14.09
C SER A 94 11.10 -20.49 12.95
N GLY A 95 10.49 -21.45 12.24
CA GLY A 95 10.97 -22.06 10.98
C GLY A 95 10.02 -23.19 10.52
N THR A 96 9.78 -23.51 9.24
CA THR A 96 10.25 -23.06 7.92
C THR A 96 9.17 -23.38 6.88
N ASP A 97 8.79 -22.43 6.01
CA ASP A 97 8.67 -22.60 4.55
C ASP A 97 8.30 -21.24 3.93
N ALA A 98 9.29 -20.61 3.30
CA ALA A 98 9.19 -19.30 2.71
C ALA A 98 8.74 -19.40 1.24
N VAL A 99 7.68 -18.69 0.88
CA VAL A 99 7.47 -18.23 -0.51
C VAL A 99 8.06 -16.82 -0.58
N THR A 100 9.18 -16.69 -1.29
CA THR A 100 9.85 -15.41 -1.51
C THR A 100 9.24 -14.69 -2.71
N GLY A 101 8.52 -13.60 -2.44
CA GLY A 101 8.10 -12.61 -3.43
C GLY A 101 8.13 -11.22 -2.80
N ALA A 102 9.33 -10.62 -2.72
CA ALA A 102 9.47 -9.26 -2.21
C ALA A 102 8.72 -8.28 -3.12
N THR A 103 7.70 -7.63 -2.57
CA THR A 103 7.12 -6.40 -3.10
C THR A 103 7.40 -5.34 -2.03
N GLU A 104 8.13 -4.28 -2.38
CA GLU A 104 8.32 -3.16 -1.45
C GLU A 104 6.95 -2.53 -1.14
N GLY A 105 6.61 -2.36 0.13
CA GLY A 105 5.48 -1.50 0.49
C GLY A 105 4.74 -1.77 1.81
N GLY A 106 4.46 -0.67 2.53
CA GLY A 106 3.52 -0.59 3.65
C GLY A 106 4.10 -0.83 5.06
N ASP A 107 4.04 0.16 5.95
CA ASP A 107 4.44 0.03 7.38
C ASP A 107 3.26 -0.15 8.34
N ALA A 108 2.03 -0.20 7.82
CA ALA A 108 0.82 -0.34 8.63
C ALA A 108 0.69 -1.72 9.26
N GLU A 109 0.27 -1.75 10.52
CA GLU A 109 -0.01 -2.95 11.29
C GLU A 109 -1.51 -3.27 11.25
N PRO A 110 -1.96 -4.54 11.34
CA PRO A 110 -3.40 -4.87 11.36
C PRO A 110 -4.23 -4.14 12.42
N GLY A 111 -3.59 -3.68 13.50
CA GLY A 111 -4.23 -2.88 14.55
C GLY A 111 -4.54 -1.43 14.15
N ASP A 112 -4.05 -0.95 13.01
CA ASP A 112 -4.31 0.41 12.51
C ASP A 112 -5.71 0.60 11.92
N TRP A 113 -6.40 -0.51 11.64
CA TRP A 113 -7.78 -0.54 11.17
C TRP A 113 -8.75 -0.89 12.29
N GLU A 114 -9.86 -0.16 12.35
CA GLU A 114 -11.01 -0.49 13.18
C GLU A 114 -11.98 -1.37 12.40
N LEU A 115 -12.16 -2.61 12.86
CA LEU A 115 -13.09 -3.58 12.28
C LEU A 115 -14.44 -3.45 12.96
N SER A 116 -15.53 -3.63 12.21
CA SER A 116 -16.89 -3.56 12.71
C SER A 116 -17.78 -4.61 12.07
N ALA A 117 -18.59 -5.28 12.89
CA ALA A 117 -19.65 -6.17 12.45
C ALA A 117 -20.98 -5.67 13.02
N ALA A 118 -21.80 -5.07 12.17
CA ALA A 118 -23.10 -4.52 12.55
C ALA A 118 -24.18 -5.59 12.40
N GLY A 119 -24.83 -5.95 13.51
CA GLY A 119 -25.85 -7.00 13.54
C GLY A 119 -26.63 -7.00 14.86
N PRO A 120 -27.25 -8.13 15.25
CA PRO A 120 -27.98 -8.27 16.51
C PRO A 120 -27.15 -7.89 17.75
N THR A 121 -25.87 -8.27 17.79
CA THR A 121 -24.90 -7.86 18.81
C THR A 121 -23.73 -7.14 18.14
N PRO A 122 -23.80 -5.82 17.92
CA PRO A 122 -22.75 -5.09 17.22
C PRO A 122 -21.42 -5.16 17.98
N ILE A 123 -20.34 -5.42 17.26
CA ILE A 123 -18.96 -5.40 17.78
C ILE A 123 -18.10 -4.46 16.93
N THR A 124 -17.15 -3.78 17.59
CA THR A 124 -16.16 -2.92 16.92
C THR A 124 -14.86 -2.89 17.71
N GLY A 125 -13.73 -2.81 17.01
CA GLY A 125 -12.41 -2.69 17.63
C GLY A 125 -11.27 -2.94 16.63
N ALA A 126 -10.06 -2.64 17.06
CA ALA A 126 -8.86 -2.96 16.29
C ALA A 126 -8.67 -4.48 16.18
N SER A 127 -8.07 -4.93 15.07
CA SER A 127 -7.75 -6.34 14.87
C SER A 127 -6.93 -6.91 16.03
N GLY A 128 -7.23 -8.16 16.43
CA GLY A 128 -6.56 -8.84 17.54
C GLY A 128 -6.97 -8.40 18.95
N THR A 129 -7.88 -7.43 19.09
CA THR A 129 -8.43 -7.06 20.41
C THR A 129 -9.58 -7.98 20.83
N ASP A 130 -9.79 -8.16 22.13
CA ASP A 130 -10.89 -8.95 22.71
C ASP A 130 -12.29 -8.47 22.24
N ALA A 131 -12.40 -7.22 21.79
CA ALA A 131 -13.65 -6.65 21.31
C ALA A 131 -14.11 -7.27 19.98
N VAL A 132 -13.18 -7.77 19.16
CA VAL A 132 -13.45 -8.38 17.84
C VAL A 132 -12.89 -9.79 17.70
N THR A 133 -12.17 -10.29 18.71
CA THR A 133 -11.56 -11.63 18.73
C THR A 133 -12.26 -12.51 19.75
N GLY A 134 -12.91 -13.60 19.30
CA GLY A 134 -13.65 -14.50 20.19
C GLY A 134 -14.86 -13.83 20.86
N ALA A 135 -15.36 -12.73 20.30
CA ALA A 135 -16.52 -12.03 20.81
C ALA A 135 -17.77 -12.92 20.69
N VAL A 136 -18.52 -13.06 21.79
CA VAL A 136 -19.78 -13.79 21.79
C VAL A 136 -20.88 -12.87 21.28
N VAL A 137 -21.57 -13.31 20.22
CA VAL A 137 -22.64 -12.56 19.57
C VAL A 137 -23.90 -13.42 19.44
N ASP A 138 -25.06 -12.76 19.34
CA ASP A 138 -26.32 -13.44 19.07
C ASP A 138 -26.38 -13.92 17.61
N ALA A 139 -27.14 -15.00 17.35
CA ALA A 139 -27.33 -15.49 15.99
C ALA A 139 -28.06 -14.45 15.10
N GLY A 140 -27.62 -14.33 13.85
CA GLY A 140 -28.21 -13.46 12.84
C GLY A 140 -27.19 -12.97 11.81
N ASP A 141 -27.60 -11.98 11.02
CA ASP A 141 -26.80 -11.42 9.94
C ASP A 141 -25.95 -10.24 10.43
N TYR A 142 -24.69 -10.23 10.04
CA TYR A 142 -23.70 -9.21 10.38
C TYR A 142 -23.13 -8.56 9.12
N THR A 143 -23.33 -7.25 8.98
CA THR A 143 -22.66 -6.46 7.93
C THR A 143 -21.25 -6.12 8.39
N LEU A 144 -20.26 -6.58 7.63
CA LEU A 144 -18.84 -6.39 7.90
C LEU A 144 -18.35 -5.08 7.27
N SER A 145 -17.52 -4.34 8.00
CA SER A 145 -16.90 -3.12 7.52
C SER A 145 -15.58 -2.87 8.25
N GLU A 146 -14.68 -2.14 7.60
CA GLU A 146 -13.49 -1.60 8.24
C GLU A 146 -13.43 -0.08 8.04
N SER A 147 -12.70 0.59 8.92
CA SER A 147 -12.43 2.02 8.82
C SER A 147 -11.11 2.37 9.50
N GLY A 148 -10.63 3.60 9.31
CA GLY A 148 -9.29 3.98 9.76
C GLY A 148 -8.23 3.51 8.77
N GLY A 149 -7.02 3.22 9.27
CA GLY A 149 -5.85 2.87 8.46
C GLY A 149 -5.21 4.03 7.68
N PRO A 150 -3.99 3.82 7.14
CA PRO A 150 -3.34 4.76 6.24
C PRO A 150 -4.05 4.89 4.88
N ALA A 151 -3.88 6.04 4.21
CA ALA A 151 -4.62 6.40 3.00
C ALA A 151 -4.13 5.70 1.72
N ASP A 152 -2.96 5.08 1.79
CA ASP A 152 -2.26 4.33 0.75
C ASP A 152 -2.58 2.83 0.80
N TYR A 153 -3.68 2.44 1.45
CA TYR A 153 -4.17 1.07 1.45
C TYR A 153 -5.57 0.98 0.85
N THR A 154 -5.78 -0.05 0.06
CA THR A 154 -7.09 -0.42 -0.50
C THR A 154 -7.63 -1.66 0.21
N ALA A 155 -8.84 -1.51 0.72
CA ALA A 155 -9.64 -2.58 1.32
C ALA A 155 -9.95 -3.69 0.31
N GLY A 156 -9.68 -4.94 0.68
CA GLY A 156 -10.08 -6.13 -0.06
C GLY A 156 -11.50 -6.61 0.26
N ASP A 157 -11.84 -7.78 -0.25
CA ASP A 157 -13.09 -8.46 0.09
C ASP A 157 -12.98 -9.17 1.44
N TRP A 158 -14.09 -9.27 2.17
CA TRP A 158 -14.19 -10.07 3.37
C TRP A 158 -14.28 -11.56 3.04
N VAL A 159 -13.48 -12.37 3.73
CA VAL A 159 -13.52 -13.83 3.65
C VAL A 159 -13.72 -14.38 5.06
N CYS A 160 -14.77 -15.18 5.26
CA CYS A 160 -15.03 -15.82 6.55
C CYS A 160 -14.86 -17.33 6.47
N GLU A 161 -14.24 -17.90 7.50
CA GLU A 161 -14.26 -19.32 7.78
C GLU A 161 -15.43 -19.63 8.70
N GLY A 162 -16.18 -20.70 8.41
CA GLY A 162 -17.36 -21.12 9.19
C GLY A 162 -18.69 -20.55 8.68
N ALA A 163 -18.68 -19.54 7.81
CA ALA A 163 -19.87 -19.01 7.14
C ALA A 163 -19.50 -18.32 5.82
N ASP A 164 -20.42 -18.32 4.86
CA ASP A 164 -20.24 -17.61 3.59
C ASP A 164 -20.51 -16.10 3.75
N VAL A 165 -19.78 -15.28 2.99
CA VAL A 165 -20.02 -13.83 2.88
C VAL A 165 -20.74 -13.53 1.58
N VAL A 166 -21.87 -12.83 1.67
CA VAL A 166 -22.64 -12.38 0.50
C VAL A 166 -22.88 -10.88 0.63
N ASP A 167 -22.42 -10.11 -0.36
CA ASP A 167 -22.56 -8.65 -0.41
C ASP A 167 -22.07 -7.94 0.90
N GLY A 168 -20.98 -8.45 1.50
CA GLY A 168 -20.40 -7.92 2.73
C GLY A 168 -21.15 -8.30 4.01
N VAL A 169 -22.09 -9.25 3.93
CA VAL A 169 -22.87 -9.76 5.05
C VAL A 169 -22.52 -11.21 5.31
N VAL A 170 -22.30 -11.56 6.58
CA VAL A 170 -22.12 -12.94 7.05
C VAL A 170 -23.27 -13.34 7.96
N SER A 171 -23.84 -14.53 7.74
CA SER A 171 -24.90 -15.10 8.59
C SER A 171 -24.28 -16.03 9.63
N VAL A 172 -24.54 -15.77 10.91
CA VAL A 172 -24.02 -16.54 12.04
C VAL A 172 -25.17 -17.29 12.72
N GLU A 173 -25.10 -18.61 12.80
CA GLU A 173 -26.08 -19.43 13.51
C GLU A 173 -25.66 -19.70 14.97
N ALA A 174 -26.61 -20.17 15.78
CA ALA A 174 -26.37 -20.45 17.18
C ALA A 174 -25.40 -21.64 17.33
N GLY A 175 -24.22 -21.38 17.91
CA GLY A 175 -23.18 -22.39 18.12
C GLY A 175 -22.06 -22.36 17.07
N ASP A 176 -22.17 -21.50 16.06
CA ASP A 176 -21.11 -21.34 15.07
C ASP A 176 -19.87 -20.65 15.65
N ALA A 177 -18.72 -21.01 15.11
CA ALA A 177 -17.47 -20.28 15.28
C ALA A 177 -17.07 -19.71 13.91
N VAL A 178 -17.26 -18.41 13.72
CA VAL A 178 -16.96 -17.72 12.46
C VAL A 178 -15.76 -16.80 12.64
N THR A 179 -14.79 -16.90 11.74
CA THR A 179 -13.61 -16.01 11.71
C THR A 179 -13.58 -15.29 10.37
N CYS A 180 -13.71 -13.97 10.38
CA CYS A 180 -13.70 -13.14 9.18
C CYS A 180 -12.38 -12.38 9.05
N THR A 181 -11.81 -12.40 7.85
CA THR A 181 -10.56 -11.73 7.48
C THR A 181 -10.81 -10.77 6.33
N ILE A 182 -10.17 -9.60 6.39
CA ILE A 182 -10.06 -8.65 5.29
C ILE A 182 -8.58 -8.37 5.06
N VAL A 183 -8.18 -8.26 3.78
CA VAL A 183 -6.80 -7.94 3.39
C VAL A 183 -6.77 -6.50 2.89
N ASN A 184 -5.97 -5.66 3.55
CA ASN A 184 -5.65 -4.32 3.07
C ASN A 184 -4.39 -4.39 2.22
N THR A 185 -4.50 -3.98 0.96
CA THR A 185 -3.37 -3.99 0.02
C THR A 185 -2.78 -2.60 -0.04
N PHE A 186 -1.49 -2.48 0.26
CA PHE A 186 -0.77 -1.23 0.07
C PHE A 186 -0.67 -0.89 -1.43
N GLU A 187 -1.11 0.30 -1.81
CA GLU A 187 -0.99 0.85 -3.14
C GLU A 187 0.10 1.92 -3.15
N LEU A 188 1.25 1.57 -3.74
CA LEU A 188 2.27 2.56 -4.07
C LEU A 188 1.68 3.60 -5.02
N ALA A 189 1.83 4.88 -4.67
CA ALA A 189 1.49 5.94 -5.60
C ALA A 189 2.37 5.82 -6.86
N ASP A 190 1.73 5.93 -8.03
CA ASP A 190 2.46 6.06 -9.29
C ASP A 190 3.39 7.29 -9.20
N PRO A 191 4.69 7.14 -9.52
CA PRO A 191 5.59 8.26 -9.47
C PRO A 191 5.29 9.30 -10.54
N LYS A 192 5.76 10.51 -10.29
CA LYS A 192 5.56 11.66 -11.16
C LYS A 192 6.90 12.16 -11.67
N LEU A 193 6.96 12.41 -12.97
CA LEU A 193 8.12 13.01 -13.62
C LEU A 193 7.74 14.34 -14.27
N THR A 194 8.52 15.38 -13.96
CA THR A 194 8.40 16.72 -14.53
C THR A 194 9.67 17.11 -15.26
N LEU A 195 9.56 17.54 -16.52
CA LEU A 195 10.68 18.07 -17.30
C LEU A 195 10.56 19.58 -17.46
N VAL A 196 11.62 20.30 -17.08
CA VAL A 196 11.67 21.77 -17.08
C VAL A 196 12.79 22.28 -17.98
N LYS A 197 12.44 23.18 -18.89
CA LYS A 197 13.42 23.89 -19.71
C LYS A 197 13.74 25.24 -19.08
N VAL A 198 15.02 25.56 -18.98
CA VAL A 198 15.53 26.89 -18.61
C VAL A 198 16.38 27.44 -19.76
N VAL A 199 16.27 28.74 -20.01
CA VAL A 199 17.06 29.46 -21.02
C VAL A 199 17.78 30.61 -20.35
N SER A 200 19.08 30.72 -20.61
CA SER A 200 19.96 31.76 -20.07
C SER A 200 20.51 32.64 -21.20
N GLY A 201 20.16 33.93 -21.18
CA GLY A 201 20.51 34.88 -22.22
C GLY A 201 19.74 34.67 -23.53
N GLY A 202 20.05 35.49 -24.55
CA GLY A 202 19.38 35.44 -25.85
C GLY A 202 17.90 35.88 -25.79
N SER A 203 17.11 35.48 -26.78
CA SER A 203 15.69 35.83 -26.94
C SER A 203 14.75 34.63 -27.14
N ALA A 204 15.27 33.39 -27.05
CA ALA A 204 14.46 32.19 -27.22
C ALA A 204 13.57 31.95 -26.01
N SER A 205 12.39 31.38 -26.24
CA SER A 205 11.49 30.95 -25.18
C SER A 205 11.85 29.53 -24.74
N PRO A 206 11.78 29.19 -23.43
CA PRO A 206 11.93 27.80 -22.97
C PRO A 206 10.98 26.80 -23.66
N THR A 207 9.84 27.26 -24.14
CA THR A 207 8.87 26.44 -24.88
C THR A 207 9.29 26.14 -26.32
N ASP A 208 10.38 26.72 -26.82
CA ASP A 208 10.91 26.47 -28.16
C ASP A 208 11.62 25.11 -28.25
N TRP A 209 11.92 24.48 -27.11
CA TRP A 209 12.49 23.13 -27.03
C TRP A 209 11.41 22.09 -26.74
N VAL A 210 11.58 20.91 -27.33
CA VAL A 210 10.86 19.69 -26.95
C VAL A 210 11.74 18.89 -25.99
N LEU A 211 11.23 18.61 -24.80
CA LEU A 211 11.87 17.75 -23.80
C LEU A 211 11.31 16.34 -23.93
N SER A 212 12.15 15.33 -23.73
CA SER A 212 11.75 13.93 -23.75
C SER A 212 12.44 13.13 -22.65
N ALA A 213 11.72 12.17 -22.09
CA ALA A 213 12.28 11.15 -21.21
C ALA A 213 11.86 9.78 -21.76
N ALA A 214 12.84 9.02 -22.25
CA ALA A 214 12.63 7.68 -22.78
C ALA A 214 12.83 6.64 -21.67
N GLY A 215 11.82 5.84 -21.41
CA GLY A 215 11.83 4.86 -20.33
C GLY A 215 10.57 3.98 -20.37
N PRO A 216 10.20 3.35 -19.25
CA PRO A 216 9.00 2.52 -19.14
C PRO A 216 7.71 3.23 -19.59
N THR A 217 7.52 4.49 -19.19
CA THR A 217 6.43 5.35 -19.67
C THR A 217 7.00 6.58 -20.38
N PRO A 218 7.26 6.53 -21.70
CA PRO A 218 7.88 7.64 -22.41
C PRO A 218 7.03 8.91 -22.37
N ILE A 219 7.63 10.04 -21.98
CA ILE A 219 6.99 11.35 -21.97
C ILE A 219 7.71 12.32 -22.90
N THR A 220 6.97 13.23 -23.53
CA THR A 220 7.54 14.25 -24.42
C THR A 220 6.65 15.48 -24.52
N GLY A 221 7.27 16.66 -24.57
CA GLY A 221 6.54 17.92 -24.68
C GLY A 221 7.38 19.14 -24.36
N ALA A 222 6.82 20.32 -24.60
CA ALA A 222 7.41 21.57 -24.15
C ALA A 222 7.24 21.71 -22.62
N THR A 223 8.18 22.43 -21.99
CA THR A 223 8.11 22.75 -20.55
C THR A 223 6.74 23.36 -20.19
N GLY A 224 6.16 22.91 -19.07
CA GLY A 224 4.84 23.38 -18.60
C GLY A 224 3.62 22.78 -19.33
N SER A 225 3.83 21.93 -20.35
CA SER A 225 2.73 21.12 -20.90
C SER A 225 2.36 19.98 -19.95
N THR A 226 1.10 19.56 -19.95
CA THR A 226 0.62 18.47 -19.08
C THR A 226 1.30 17.13 -19.39
N ALA A 227 1.83 16.96 -20.60
CA ALA A 227 2.54 15.74 -20.99
C ALA A 227 3.91 15.58 -20.30
N VAL A 228 4.47 16.64 -19.73
CA VAL A 228 5.77 16.62 -19.02
C VAL A 228 5.72 17.37 -17.68
N THR A 229 4.54 17.65 -17.15
CA THR A 229 4.35 18.32 -15.85
C THR A 229 3.55 17.42 -14.94
N ALA A 230 4.19 16.96 -13.85
CA ALA A 230 3.63 15.96 -12.95
C ALA A 230 3.04 14.75 -13.70
N ALA A 231 3.74 14.30 -14.75
CA ALA A 231 3.28 13.20 -15.57
C ALA A 231 3.43 11.90 -14.78
N GLU A 232 2.33 11.15 -14.63
CA GLU A 232 2.35 9.82 -14.03
C GLU A 232 3.13 8.86 -14.94
N VAL A 233 4.12 8.20 -14.36
CA VAL A 233 5.03 7.29 -15.06
C VAL A 233 5.19 5.99 -14.28
N LEU A 234 5.63 4.92 -14.93
CA LEU A 234 6.05 3.71 -14.22
C LEU A 234 7.46 3.91 -13.64
N PRO A 235 7.82 3.25 -12.53
CA PRO A 235 9.17 3.30 -12.01
C PRO A 235 10.19 2.71 -13.01
N GLY A 236 11.42 3.18 -12.90
CA GLY A 236 12.57 2.73 -13.68
C GLY A 236 13.42 3.87 -14.19
N ASP A 237 14.31 3.54 -15.11
CA ASP A 237 15.28 4.48 -15.66
C ASP A 237 14.72 5.25 -16.87
N TYR A 238 14.92 6.57 -16.85
CA TYR A 238 14.49 7.49 -17.88
C TYR A 238 15.68 8.24 -18.47
N VAL A 239 15.96 7.99 -19.75
CA VAL A 239 16.98 8.71 -20.52
C VAL A 239 16.41 10.05 -20.98
N LEU A 240 16.97 11.13 -20.47
CA LEU A 240 16.55 12.51 -20.69
C LEU A 240 17.20 13.08 -21.96
N SER A 241 16.43 13.84 -22.73
CA SER A 241 16.92 14.50 -23.94
C SER A 241 16.10 15.75 -24.28
N GLU A 242 16.67 16.60 -25.13
CA GLU A 242 15.99 17.76 -25.69
C GLU A 242 16.25 17.88 -27.20
N SER A 243 15.31 18.51 -27.91
CA SER A 243 15.37 18.70 -29.36
C SER A 243 14.63 19.96 -29.79
N ASP A 244 14.70 20.26 -31.10
CA ASP A 244 13.99 21.35 -31.79
C ASP A 244 14.30 22.78 -31.32
N GLY A 245 15.32 22.95 -30.47
CA GLY A 245 15.77 24.24 -29.99
C GLY A 245 16.36 25.15 -31.07
N PRO A 246 16.25 26.49 -30.93
CA PRO A 246 16.89 27.44 -31.84
C PRO A 246 18.42 27.33 -31.87
N ASP A 247 19.01 27.66 -33.02
CA ASP A 247 20.48 27.77 -33.16
C ASP A 247 21.07 28.82 -32.22
N GLY A 248 22.34 28.64 -31.85
CA GLY A 248 23.09 29.60 -31.05
C GLY A 248 22.90 29.44 -29.54
N TYR A 249 22.49 28.26 -29.08
CA TYR A 249 22.44 27.89 -27.66
C TYR A 249 23.26 26.62 -27.40
N THR A 250 23.96 26.59 -26.28
CA THR A 250 24.66 25.39 -25.78
C THR A 250 23.84 24.77 -24.66
N ALA A 251 23.56 23.48 -24.75
CA ALA A 251 22.91 22.71 -23.69
C ALA A 251 23.87 22.48 -22.52
N GLY A 252 23.36 22.65 -21.30
CA GLY A 252 24.03 22.25 -20.07
C GLY A 252 23.68 20.82 -19.66
N ASP A 253 24.11 20.43 -18.46
CA ASP A 253 23.79 19.13 -17.89
C ASP A 253 22.36 19.11 -17.32
N TRP A 254 21.75 17.92 -17.27
CA TRP A 254 20.51 17.70 -16.54
C TRP A 254 20.74 17.75 -15.03
N THR A 255 19.79 18.32 -14.31
CA THR A 255 19.73 18.29 -12.84
C THR A 255 18.35 17.87 -12.38
N CYS A 256 18.24 16.88 -11.51
CA CYS A 256 16.96 16.42 -10.98
C CYS A 256 16.86 16.67 -9.47
N VAL A 257 15.66 17.06 -9.02
CA VAL A 257 15.25 17.07 -7.61
C VAL A 257 14.28 15.92 -7.42
N GLY A 258 14.39 15.19 -6.32
CA GLY A 258 13.59 13.98 -6.09
C GLY A 258 14.12 12.73 -6.79
N GLY A 259 15.21 12.83 -7.56
CA GLY A 259 15.87 11.69 -8.20
C GLY A 259 17.34 11.99 -8.49
N THR A 260 18.14 10.95 -8.66
CA THR A 260 19.57 11.07 -9.03
C THR A 260 19.72 10.90 -10.54
N VAL A 261 20.41 11.84 -11.19
CA VAL A 261 20.72 11.76 -12.62
C VAL A 261 22.20 11.44 -12.83
N ALA A 262 22.48 10.47 -13.70
CA ALA A 262 23.82 10.10 -14.15
C ALA A 262 23.78 9.77 -15.64
N ASP A 263 24.73 10.30 -16.42
CA ASP A 263 24.80 10.10 -17.88
C ASP A 263 23.44 10.36 -18.57
N ASP A 264 22.82 11.50 -18.26
CA ASP A 264 21.49 11.93 -18.72
C ASP A 264 20.35 10.96 -18.39
N THR A 265 20.57 9.98 -17.49
CA THR A 265 19.57 9.00 -17.07
C THR A 265 19.17 9.25 -15.63
N VAL A 266 17.88 9.38 -15.35
CA VAL A 266 17.33 9.49 -13.99
C VAL A 266 16.59 8.21 -13.63
N THR A 267 16.85 7.66 -12.46
CA THR A 267 16.06 6.57 -11.88
C THR A 267 14.89 7.18 -11.11
N VAL A 268 13.69 6.67 -11.37
CA VAL A 268 12.44 7.08 -10.73
C VAL A 268 11.87 5.86 -10.02
N ASP A 269 11.76 5.90 -8.70
CA ASP A 269 11.19 4.82 -7.88
C ASP A 269 9.71 5.09 -7.59
N TRP A 270 9.02 4.11 -7.02
CA TRP A 270 7.62 4.27 -6.65
C TRP A 270 7.40 5.43 -5.68
N GLY A 271 6.31 6.18 -5.85
CA GLY A 271 5.96 7.32 -5.00
C GLY A 271 6.82 8.58 -5.19
N ASP A 272 7.87 8.54 -6.01
CA ASP A 272 8.71 9.71 -6.27
C ASP A 272 7.96 10.84 -6.97
N ASP A 273 8.33 12.08 -6.65
CA ASP A 273 7.97 13.29 -7.43
C ASP A 273 9.27 13.94 -7.93
N VAL A 274 9.69 13.53 -9.12
CA VAL A 274 10.97 13.91 -9.72
C VAL A 274 10.79 15.10 -10.66
N VAL A 275 11.60 16.14 -10.44
CA VAL A 275 11.65 17.32 -11.31
C VAL A 275 13.05 17.44 -11.91
N CYS A 276 13.17 17.17 -13.21
CA CYS A 276 14.41 17.29 -13.96
C CYS A 276 14.42 18.57 -14.79
N SER A 277 15.52 19.31 -14.74
CA SER A 277 15.71 20.55 -15.49
C SER A 277 17.00 20.56 -16.30
N ILE A 278 16.95 21.18 -17.47
CA ILE A 278 18.11 21.47 -18.31
C ILE A 278 18.16 22.97 -18.63
N THR A 279 19.35 23.56 -18.57
CA THR A 279 19.58 24.98 -18.89
C THR A 279 20.35 25.12 -20.19
N ASN A 280 19.79 25.85 -21.16
CA ASN A 280 20.52 26.23 -22.36
C ASN A 280 20.98 27.67 -22.29
N THR A 281 22.26 27.89 -22.60
CA THR A 281 22.89 29.22 -22.55
C THR A 281 23.14 29.74 -23.95
N ALA A 282 22.71 30.97 -24.22
CA ALA A 282 22.97 31.65 -25.48
C ALA A 282 24.47 31.81 -25.71
N VAL A 283 24.93 31.40 -26.89
CA VAL A 283 26.31 31.60 -27.32
C VAL A 283 26.44 33.05 -27.76
N SER A 284 27.20 33.85 -27.00
CA SER A 284 27.51 35.21 -27.40
C SER A 284 28.46 35.17 -28.61
N THR A 285 27.94 35.49 -29.79
CA THR A 285 28.83 35.81 -30.92
C THR A 285 29.55 37.10 -30.55
N GLY A 286 30.84 36.99 -30.17
CA GLY A 286 31.64 38.12 -29.71
C GLY A 286 31.58 39.31 -30.66
N GLY A 287 30.72 40.28 -30.35
CA GLY A 287 30.64 41.57 -31.03
C GLY A 287 31.79 42.47 -30.59
N GLY A 288 33.02 42.08 -30.90
CA GLY A 288 34.15 43.00 -30.95
C GLY A 288 33.98 43.91 -32.16
N GLY A 289 33.09 44.90 -32.06
CA GLY A 289 32.89 45.93 -33.06
C GLY A 289 34.02 46.97 -33.02
N ASP A 290 35.23 46.58 -33.41
CA ASP A 290 36.19 47.55 -33.95
C ASP A 290 35.63 47.99 -35.30
N GLY A 291 34.97 49.14 -35.30
CA GLY A 291 34.49 49.84 -36.49
C GLY A 291 35.65 50.38 -37.32
N GLY A 292 36.45 49.48 -37.91
CA GLY A 292 37.42 49.78 -38.96
C GLY A 292 36.71 49.99 -40.30
N GLY A 293 36.04 51.14 -40.44
CA GLY A 293 35.45 51.59 -41.71
C GLY A 293 36.39 52.51 -42.47
N GLY A 294 37.31 51.94 -43.24
CA GLY A 294 38.15 52.69 -44.18
C GLY A 294 37.73 52.47 -45.63
N THR A 295 37.21 53.50 -46.30
CA THR A 295 37.49 53.86 -47.71
C THR A 295 36.96 55.25 -48.01
N GLY A 296 37.78 56.12 -48.64
CA GLY A 296 37.30 57.27 -49.42
C GLY A 296 38.12 58.54 -49.27
N GLY A 297 39.07 58.77 -50.17
CA GLY A 297 40.03 59.87 -50.11
C GLY A 297 39.47 61.27 -50.43
N GLY A 298 40.19 62.28 -49.93
CA GLY A 298 40.01 63.71 -50.24
C GLY A 298 41.06 64.52 -49.50
N GLY A 299 42.16 64.85 -50.17
CA GLY A 299 43.31 65.55 -49.57
C GLY A 299 43.20 67.08 -49.63
N THR A 300 43.74 67.72 -48.59
CA THR A 300 44.48 69.00 -48.47
C THR A 300 44.67 69.19 -46.95
N GLY A 301 45.73 69.68 -46.31
CA GLY A 301 47.00 70.28 -46.67
C GLY A 301 47.43 71.15 -45.47
N GLY A 302 48.61 70.90 -44.89
CA GLY A 302 49.26 71.70 -43.83
C GLY A 302 48.84 71.31 -42.40
N GLY A 303 49.71 71.10 -41.42
CA GLY A 303 51.09 71.52 -41.21
C GLY A 303 51.18 72.08 -39.78
N GLY A 304 51.96 71.47 -38.88
CA GLY A 304 52.15 71.97 -37.52
C GLY A 304 52.72 70.94 -36.56
N THR A 305 53.88 71.25 -36.01
CA THR A 305 54.78 70.45 -35.17
C THR A 305 54.44 70.50 -33.67
N ASP A 306 55.02 69.55 -32.93
CA ASP A 306 55.78 69.72 -31.67
C ASP A 306 55.35 68.97 -30.39
N THR A 307 56.33 68.20 -29.88
CA THR A 307 56.84 68.05 -28.50
C THR A 307 55.98 67.50 -27.34
N SER A 308 56.34 66.28 -26.93
CA SER A 308 56.84 65.82 -25.61
C SER A 308 56.34 66.38 -24.26
N GLY A 309 56.08 65.44 -23.32
CA GLY A 309 56.07 65.60 -21.85
C GLY A 309 54.81 64.95 -21.25
N GLY A 310 54.82 63.94 -20.37
CA GLY A 310 55.70 63.68 -19.23
C GLY A 310 54.93 64.00 -17.94
N GLY A 311 54.28 63.01 -17.32
CA GLY A 311 53.62 63.17 -16.02
C GLY A 311 52.79 61.96 -15.58
N ALA A 312 53.23 61.29 -14.52
CA ALA A 312 52.47 60.34 -13.69
C ALA A 312 52.42 60.90 -12.25
N PRO A 313 51.72 60.31 -11.27
CA PRO A 313 50.46 59.57 -11.27
C PRO A 313 49.42 60.22 -10.31
N THR A 314 48.15 59.81 -10.39
CA THR A 314 47.17 59.99 -9.29
C THR A 314 46.39 58.70 -9.07
N THR A 315 46.27 58.35 -7.80
CA THR A 315 45.73 57.09 -7.26
C THR A 315 44.25 57.17 -6.89
N LEU A 316 43.49 56.13 -7.28
CA LEU A 316 42.37 55.41 -6.58
C LEU A 316 41.03 56.12 -6.31
N PRO A 317 39.87 55.40 -6.18
CA PRO A 317 39.66 53.98 -5.80
C PRO A 317 38.89 53.11 -6.83
N SER A 318 39.19 51.82 -6.99
CA SER A 318 38.65 50.65 -6.26
C SER A 318 37.11 50.58 -6.18
N THR A 319 36.51 49.83 -7.12
CA THR A 319 35.51 48.80 -6.80
C THR A 319 35.73 47.61 -7.74
N GLY A 320 36.50 46.64 -7.27
CA GLY A 320 36.47 45.28 -7.82
C GLY A 320 35.21 44.57 -7.34
N VAL A 321 34.58 43.82 -8.22
CA VAL A 321 33.72 42.69 -7.86
C VAL A 321 34.24 41.51 -8.67
N ASP A 322 34.69 40.51 -7.92
CA ASP A 322 35.23 39.22 -8.33
C ASP A 322 34.12 38.33 -8.91
N PRO A 323 34.36 37.49 -9.93
CA PRO A 323 33.39 36.49 -10.38
C PRO A 323 33.68 35.17 -9.65
N GLY A 324 32.93 34.88 -8.58
CA GLY A 324 33.12 33.64 -7.85
C GLY A 324 32.10 33.43 -6.73
N GLY A 325 30.94 32.86 -7.07
CA GLY A 325 29.96 32.38 -6.12
C GLY A 325 28.71 31.85 -6.84
N PRO A 326 28.17 30.67 -6.45
CA PRO A 326 27.07 30.05 -7.16
C PRO A 326 25.81 30.90 -6.99
N VAL A 327 25.15 31.22 -8.11
CA VAL A 327 23.83 31.84 -8.10
C VAL A 327 22.86 30.78 -7.59
N ALA A 328 22.40 30.94 -6.35
CA ALA A 328 21.26 30.21 -5.83
C ALA A 328 20.02 30.64 -6.63
N ILE A 329 19.60 29.82 -7.59
CA ILE A 329 18.35 30.00 -8.32
C ILE A 329 17.24 29.62 -7.34
N ALA A 330 16.52 30.62 -6.84
CA ALA A 330 15.32 30.42 -6.05
C ALA A 330 14.23 29.83 -6.96
N LEU A 331 13.96 28.53 -6.80
CA LEU A 331 12.81 27.85 -7.38
C LEU A 331 11.54 28.41 -6.73
N LEU A 332 10.87 29.34 -7.40
CA LEU A 332 9.55 29.82 -6.99
C LEU A 332 8.51 28.76 -7.37
N LEU A 333 8.25 27.83 -6.45
CA LEU A 333 7.08 26.95 -6.49
C LEU A 333 5.82 27.79 -6.24
N ALA A 334 5.09 28.10 -7.32
CA ALA A 334 3.74 28.64 -7.21
C ALA A 334 2.77 27.49 -6.92
N LEU A 335 2.54 27.20 -5.64
CA LEU A 335 1.43 26.36 -5.20
C LEU A 335 0.11 27.13 -5.40
N ALA A 336 -0.61 26.82 -6.48
CA ALA A 336 -2.00 27.21 -6.62
C ALA A 336 -2.88 26.26 -5.79
N GLY A 337 -3.21 26.67 -4.57
CA GLY A 337 -4.25 26.03 -3.77
C GLY A 337 -5.62 26.20 -4.42
N VAL A 338 -6.20 25.12 -4.93
CA VAL A 338 -7.60 25.08 -5.36
C VAL A 338 -8.47 24.77 -4.15
N ALA A 339 -9.20 25.77 -3.68
CA ALA A 339 -10.26 25.59 -2.69
C ALA A 339 -11.43 24.81 -3.32
N LEU A 340 -11.76 23.64 -2.75
CA LEU A 340 -13.01 22.94 -3.00
C LEU A 340 -14.20 23.81 -2.55
N LEU A 341 -15.06 24.17 -3.50
CA LEU A 341 -16.45 24.55 -3.23
C LEU A 341 -17.34 23.42 -3.74
N GLY A 342 -17.92 22.70 -2.80
CA GLY A 342 -18.86 21.61 -3.06
C GLY A 342 -20.11 22.10 -3.79
N ALA A 343 -20.54 21.31 -4.77
CA ALA A 343 -21.89 21.33 -5.29
C ALA A 343 -22.29 19.89 -5.64
N GLY A 344 -23.14 19.30 -4.80
CA GLY A 344 -23.69 17.98 -5.04
C GLY A 344 -24.56 17.92 -6.29
N ARG A 345 -24.55 16.76 -6.96
CA ARG A 345 -25.58 16.31 -7.90
C ARG A 345 -25.55 14.79 -7.89
N ALA A 346 -26.50 14.17 -7.19
CA ALA A 346 -27.76 13.70 -7.76
C ALA A 346 -27.58 12.38 -8.51
N GLY A 347 -28.07 11.31 -7.88
CA GLY A 347 -28.02 9.94 -8.35
C GLY A 347 -28.62 9.75 -9.74
N ARG A 348 -28.07 8.76 -10.44
CA ARG A 348 -28.65 8.22 -11.66
C ARG A 348 -28.92 6.75 -11.45
N ASP A 349 -30.20 6.45 -11.27
CA ASP A 349 -30.77 5.12 -11.45
C ASP A 349 -30.35 4.55 -12.80
N ARG A 350 -29.83 3.32 -12.81
CA ARG A 350 -29.89 2.45 -13.99
C ARG A 350 -30.85 1.31 -13.69
N ARG A 351 -32.05 1.42 -14.26
CA ARG A 351 -32.88 0.28 -14.66
C ARG A 351 -32.50 -0.10 -16.09
N ALA A 352 -32.02 -1.33 -16.26
CA ALA A 352 -32.38 -2.31 -17.30
C ALA A 352 -31.34 -3.43 -17.27
#